data_AF-A0A950GYX7-F1
#
_entry.id   AF-A0A950GYX7-F1
#
_cell.length_a   1.000
_cell.length_b   1.000
_cell.length_c   1.000
_cell.angle_alpha   90.00
_cell.angle_beta   90.00
_cell.angle_gamma   90.00
#
_symmetry.space_group_name_H-M   'P 1'
#
loop_
_entity.id
_entity.type
_entity.pdbx_description
1 polymer ?
#
loop_
_entity_poly.entity_id
_entity_poly.type
_entity_poly.pdbx_seq_one_letter_code
_entity_poly.pdbx_strand_id
1 'polypeptide(L)'
;VPLLVLSPFSRGGHISHGTFDHTSQLRFLEERFGVRAPNLSAWRRDAVGDLTATLHLGSGVGGLPALPPTTDDPAYAASKGCTTADLLGTGTDQPPYPVPSPQHMPTQEPARPNNG
;
A
#
# COMPACT_ATOMS: atom_id res chain seq x y z
N VAL A 1 4.00 5.31 9.16
CA VAL A 1 3.30 4.09 8.70
C VAL A 1 4.27 3.22 7.92
N PRO A 2 4.13 1.88 7.92
CA PRO A 2 4.94 1.04 7.04
C PRO A 2 4.56 1.27 5.56
N LEU A 3 5.54 1.20 4.67
CA LEU A 3 5.37 1.28 3.22
C LEU A 3 6.17 0.14 2.57
N LEU A 4 5.53 -0.62 1.68
CA LEU A 4 6.18 -1.62 0.84
C LEU A 4 6.01 -1.20 -0.62
N VAL A 5 7.12 -1.19 -1.39
CA VAL A 5 7.09 -0.94 -2.83
C VAL A 5 7.40 -2.23 -3.58
N LEU A 6 6.37 -2.80 -4.18
CA LEU A 6 6.45 -4.04 -4.96
C LEU A 6 6.44 -3.69 -6.45
N SER A 7 7.53 -3.99 -7.15
CA SER A 7 7.69 -3.65 -8.55
C SER A 7 8.67 -4.62 -9.24
N PRO A 8 8.51 -4.87 -10.55
CA PRO A 8 9.55 -5.51 -11.34
C PRO A 8 10.91 -4.80 -11.27
N PHE A 9 10.90 -3.50 -10.94
CA PHE A 9 12.08 -2.65 -10.81
C PHE A 9 12.62 -2.53 -9.37
N SER A 10 12.06 -3.22 -8.37
CA SER A 10 12.52 -3.19 -6.97
C SER A 10 13.07 -4.53 -6.47
N ARG A 11 13.62 -5.37 -7.37
CA ARG A 11 14.16 -6.69 -7.03
C ARG A 11 15.38 -6.62 -6.12
N GLY A 12 15.57 -7.66 -5.32
CA GLY A 12 16.74 -7.81 -4.43
C GLY A 12 16.49 -7.43 -2.98
N GLY A 13 15.25 -7.09 -2.59
CA GLY A 13 14.92 -6.82 -1.19
C GLY A 13 15.57 -5.53 -0.66
N HIS A 14 15.49 -4.45 -1.43
CA HIS A 14 16.05 -3.15 -1.05
C HIS A 14 15.24 -2.51 0.08
N ILE A 15 15.95 -2.07 1.13
CA ILE A 15 15.39 -1.26 2.22
C ILE A 15 15.77 0.20 1.94
N SER A 16 14.77 1.03 1.65
CA SER A 16 14.99 2.47 1.46
C SER A 16 15.04 3.19 2.81
N HIS A 17 16.06 4.03 3.00
CA HIS A 17 16.26 4.84 4.21
C HIS A 17 15.83 6.30 4.07
N GLY A 18 15.21 6.67 2.93
CA GLY A 18 14.70 8.02 2.71
C GLY A 18 13.52 8.36 3.63
N THR A 19 13.31 9.65 3.86
CA THR A 19 12.13 10.17 4.56
C THR A 19 10.96 10.26 3.58
N PHE A 20 9.92 9.45 3.80
CA PHE A 20 8.72 9.43 2.95
C PHE A 20 7.45 9.62 3.79
N ASP A 21 6.41 10.13 3.15
CA ASP A 21 5.06 10.15 3.73
C ASP A 21 3.99 9.91 2.66
N HIS A 22 2.71 10.09 3.00
CA HIS A 22 1.61 9.90 2.06
C HIS A 22 1.71 10.79 0.81
N THR A 23 2.33 11.97 0.93
CA THR A 23 2.49 12.89 -0.20
C THR A 23 3.63 12.46 -1.14
N SER A 24 4.56 11.61 -0.69
CA SER A 24 5.55 10.97 -1.57
C SER A 24 4.90 10.12 -2.66
N GLN A 25 3.67 9.62 -2.47
CA GLN A 25 2.91 8.94 -3.52
C GLN A 25 2.49 9.90 -4.63
N LEU A 26 2.11 11.14 -4.29
CA LEU A 26 1.78 12.16 -5.28
C LEU A 26 3.02 12.55 -6.07
N ARG A 27 4.15 12.76 -5.39
CA ARG A 27 5.43 13.08 -6.03
C ARG A 27 5.88 11.97 -6.98
N PHE A 28 5.71 10.71 -6.60
CA PHE A 28 5.98 9.56 -7.47
C PHE A 28 5.18 9.61 -8.77
N LEU A 29 3.90 9.96 -8.71
CA LEU A 29 3.09 10.11 -9.91
C LEU A 29 3.58 11.28 -10.77
N GLU A 30 3.98 12.40 -10.16
CA GLU A 30 4.56 13.54 -10.89
C GLU A 30 5.79 13.11 -11.69
N GLU A 31 6.74 12.45 -11.02
CA GLU A 31 8.03 12.08 -11.60
C GLU A 31 7.93 10.90 -12.58
N ARG A 32 7.06 9.92 -12.30
CA ARG A 32 6.91 8.72 -13.14
C ARG A 32 6.12 8.96 -14.41
N PHE A 33 5.12 9.84 -14.37
CA PHE A 33 4.15 10.03 -15.44
C PHE A 33 4.07 11.46 -15.99
N GLY A 34 4.84 12.41 -15.43
CA GLY A 34 4.87 13.80 -15.89
C GLY A 34 3.60 14.59 -15.57
N VAL A 35 2.81 14.15 -14.58
CA VAL A 35 1.61 14.87 -14.13
C VAL A 35 1.94 15.86 -13.02
N ARG A 36 1.11 16.87 -12.79
CA ARG A 36 1.30 17.83 -11.68
C ARG A 36 0.23 17.63 -10.62
N ALA A 37 0.64 17.41 -9.37
CA ALA A 37 -0.24 17.43 -8.22
C ALA A 37 -0.39 18.88 -7.71
N PRO A 38 -1.54 19.54 -7.94
CA PRO A 38 -1.72 20.96 -7.60
C PRO A 38 -1.67 21.22 -6.08
N ASN A 39 -2.07 20.22 -5.28
CA ASN A 39 -2.16 20.35 -3.82
C ASN A 39 -0.89 19.91 -3.09
N LEU A 40 0.15 19.50 -3.81
CA LEU A 40 1.44 19.22 -3.21
C LEU A 40 2.20 20.55 -3.11
N SER A 41 2.61 20.95 -1.90
CA SER A 41 3.27 22.25 -1.66
C SER A 41 4.75 22.24 -2.04
N ALA A 42 5.36 23.42 -2.16
CA ALA A 42 6.81 23.54 -2.37
C ALA A 42 7.60 22.91 -1.21
N TRP A 43 7.21 23.21 0.05
CA TRP A 43 7.85 22.63 1.23
C TRP A 43 7.81 21.10 1.23
N ARG A 44 6.69 20.47 0.85
CA ARG A 44 6.62 19.00 0.78
C ARG A 44 7.58 18.43 -0.25
N ARG A 45 7.81 19.10 -1.38
CA ARG A 45 8.79 18.64 -2.39
C ARG A 45 10.23 18.78 -1.94
N ASP A 46 10.50 19.64 -0.96
CA ASP A 46 11.83 19.77 -0.38
C ASP A 46 12.02 18.80 0.79
N ALA A 47 11.01 18.66 1.65
CA ALA A 47 11.11 17.94 2.91
C ALA A 47 10.98 16.42 2.82
N VAL A 48 10.23 15.87 1.83
CA VAL A 48 10.03 14.42 1.69
C VAL A 48 10.47 13.89 0.34
N GLY A 49 10.99 12.67 0.33
CA GLY A 49 11.54 12.00 -0.84
C GLY A 49 10.49 11.59 -1.87
N ASP A 50 10.98 11.34 -3.08
CA ASP A 50 10.24 10.71 -4.17
C ASP A 50 10.43 9.18 -4.17
N LEU A 51 9.35 8.42 -4.37
CA LEU A 51 9.41 6.95 -4.38
C LEU A 51 10.09 6.38 -5.62
N THR A 52 10.38 7.16 -6.68
CA THR A 52 11.20 6.65 -7.80
C THR A 52 12.59 6.21 -7.33
N ALA A 53 13.12 6.79 -6.25
CA ALA A 53 14.37 6.38 -5.61
C ALA A 53 14.34 4.94 -5.07
N THR A 54 13.16 4.30 -4.99
CA THR A 54 13.01 2.89 -4.60
C THR A 54 13.03 1.93 -5.79
N LEU A 55 13.16 2.44 -7.02
CA LEU A 55 13.08 1.68 -8.27
C LEU A 55 14.38 1.78 -9.08
N HIS A 56 14.87 0.63 -9.56
CA HIS A 56 15.99 0.52 -10.48
C HIS A 56 15.52 0.52 -11.94
N LEU A 57 15.16 1.71 -12.46
CA LEU A 57 14.53 1.87 -13.78
C LEU A 57 15.46 1.66 -15.00
N GLY A 58 16.73 1.29 -14.80
CA GLY A 58 17.70 1.08 -15.90
C GLY A 58 18.15 -0.37 -16.11
N SER A 59 17.80 -1.30 -15.22
CA SER A 59 18.21 -2.70 -15.29
C SER A 59 16.97 -3.59 -15.38
N GLY A 60 16.65 -4.04 -16.61
CA GLY A 60 15.59 -5.01 -16.83
C GLY A 60 16.00 -6.37 -16.28
N VAL A 61 15.55 -6.71 -15.08
CA VAL A 61 15.75 -8.06 -14.52
C VAL A 61 14.57 -8.92 -14.96
N GLY A 62 14.79 -9.72 -16.00
CA GLY A 62 13.80 -10.68 -16.52
C GLY A 62 13.53 -11.83 -15.54
N GLY A 63 12.40 -12.51 -15.74
CA GLY A 63 11.99 -13.71 -14.99
C GLY A 63 11.08 -13.43 -13.80
N LEU A 64 10.26 -14.41 -13.43
CA LEU A 64 9.45 -14.38 -12.21
C LEU A 64 10.33 -14.77 -11.00
N PRO A 65 10.22 -14.09 -9.86
CA PRO A 65 10.88 -14.56 -8.65
C PRO A 65 10.26 -15.90 -8.26
N ALA A 66 11.05 -16.81 -7.69
CA ALA A 66 10.50 -17.98 -7.02
C ALA A 66 9.68 -17.46 -5.84
N LEU A 67 8.36 -17.51 -5.97
CA LEU A 67 7.46 -17.16 -4.88
C LEU A 67 7.47 -18.32 -3.88
N PRO A 68 7.42 -18.04 -2.57
CA PRO A 68 7.14 -19.10 -1.61
C PRO A 68 5.82 -19.78 -2.03
N PRO A 69 5.67 -21.09 -1.78
CA PRO A 69 4.38 -21.72 -1.97
C PRO A 69 3.36 -20.89 -1.19
N THR A 70 2.33 -20.41 -1.88
CA THR A 70 1.11 -19.93 -1.23
C THR A 70 0.44 -21.19 -0.71
N THR A 71 0.96 -21.74 0.39
CA THR A 71 0.54 -23.05 0.87
C THR A 71 -0.98 -23.10 0.86
N ASP A 72 -1.51 -24.05 0.10
CA ASP A 72 -2.88 -24.55 0.20
C ASP A 72 -3.03 -25.23 1.57
N ASP A 73 -2.68 -24.56 2.67
CA ASP A 73 -2.99 -25.05 3.99
C ASP A 73 -4.48 -24.78 4.16
N PRO A 74 -5.34 -25.78 3.92
CA PRO A 74 -6.77 -25.58 3.96
C PRO A 74 -7.17 -25.27 5.41
N ALA A 75 -6.35 -25.65 6.40
CA ALA A 75 -6.57 -25.31 7.80
C ALA A 75 -6.27 -23.84 8.07
N TYR A 76 -5.21 -23.27 7.49
CA TYR A 76 -4.96 -21.82 7.59
C TYR A 76 -6.06 -21.01 6.90
N ALA A 77 -6.44 -21.38 5.68
CA ALA A 77 -7.52 -20.73 4.95
C ALA A 77 -8.88 -20.86 5.69
N ALA A 78 -9.21 -22.04 6.20
CA ALA A 78 -10.39 -22.26 7.02
C ALA A 78 -10.36 -21.44 8.32
N SER A 79 -9.19 -21.25 8.94
CA SER A 79 -9.05 -20.37 10.12
C SER A 79 -9.37 -18.90 9.82
N LYS A 80 -9.30 -18.49 8.56
CA LYS A 80 -9.68 -17.15 8.07
C LYS A 80 -11.11 -17.09 7.54
N GLY A 81 -11.86 -18.18 7.65
CA GLY A 81 -13.25 -18.27 7.19
C GLY A 81 -13.40 -18.62 5.71
N CYS A 82 -12.34 -19.01 5.01
CA CYS A 82 -12.43 -19.47 3.63
C CYS A 82 -12.87 -20.94 3.58
N THR A 83 -13.90 -21.23 2.80
CA THR A 83 -14.32 -22.59 2.46
C THR A 83 -13.47 -23.15 1.33
N THR A 84 -13.59 -24.46 1.07
CA THR A 84 -12.96 -25.10 -0.11
C THR A 84 -13.43 -24.46 -1.41
N ALA A 85 -14.70 -24.03 -1.49
CA ALA A 85 -15.23 -23.35 -2.67
C ALA A 85 -14.60 -21.96 -2.85
N ASP A 86 -14.30 -21.24 -1.76
CA ASP A 86 -13.60 -19.94 -1.82
C ASP A 86 -12.16 -20.10 -2.30
N LEU A 87 -11.47 -21.16 -1.85
CA LEU A 87 -10.10 -21.47 -2.30
C LEU A 87 -10.04 -21.87 -3.78
N LEU A 88 -11.05 -22.58 -4.27
CA LEU A 88 -11.17 -22.97 -5.68
C LEU A 88 -11.76 -21.86 -6.56
N GLY A 89 -12.18 -20.72 -5.98
CA GLY A 89 -12.84 -19.64 -6.71
C GLY A 89 -14.21 -20.01 -7.28
N THR A 90 -14.86 -21.03 -6.73
CA THR A 90 -16.20 -21.51 -7.13
C THR A 90 -17.30 -21.12 -6.17
N GLY A 91 -16.96 -20.48 -5.03
CA GLY A 91 -17.93 -19.97 -4.07
C GLY A 91 -18.76 -18.83 -4.65
N THR A 92 -20.08 -19.01 -4.71
CA THR A 92 -21.04 -17.97 -5.12
C THR A 92 -21.86 -17.42 -3.97
N ASP A 93 -21.81 -18.07 -2.79
CA ASP A 93 -22.64 -17.78 -1.63
C ASP A 93 -21.91 -16.93 -0.58
N GLN A 94 -21.21 -15.87 -1.01
CA GLN A 94 -20.55 -14.95 -0.08
C GLN A 94 -21.62 -14.12 0.67
N PRO A 95 -21.75 -14.23 2.00
CA PRO A 95 -22.72 -13.41 2.74
C PRO A 95 -22.33 -11.93 2.67
N PRO A 96 -23.29 -11.00 2.73
CA PRO A 96 -22.99 -9.57 2.80
C PRO A 96 -22.09 -9.27 3.99
N TYR A 97 -21.12 -8.38 3.80
CA TYR A 97 -20.27 -7.93 4.92
C TYR A 97 -21.14 -7.25 5.98
N PRO A 98 -21.06 -7.64 7.26
CA PRO A 98 -21.87 -7.05 8.31
C PRO A 98 -21.41 -5.61 8.54
N VAL A 99 -22.25 -4.65 8.17
CA VAL A 99 -22.04 -3.24 8.48
C VAL A 99 -22.56 -2.96 9.90
N PRO A 100 -21.74 -2.37 10.80
CA PRO A 100 -22.23 -1.94 12.10
C PRO A 100 -23.41 -0.97 11.95
N SER A 101 -24.50 -1.22 12.67
CA SER A 101 -25.67 -0.35 12.72
C SER A 101 -26.07 -0.13 14.18
N PRO A 102 -26.18 1.12 14.65
CA PRO A 102 -26.02 2.37 13.90
C PRO A 102 -24.55 2.76 13.66
N GLN A 103 -24.25 3.22 12.44
CA GLN A 103 -22.96 3.85 12.13
C GLN A 103 -22.97 5.31 12.62
N HIS A 104 -21.97 5.70 13.42
CA HIS A 104 -21.78 7.08 13.85
C HIS A 104 -20.46 7.64 13.31
N MET A 105 -20.48 8.88 12.84
CA MET A 105 -19.27 9.61 12.49
C MET A 105 -18.43 9.86 13.76
N PRO A 106 -17.09 9.74 13.70
CA PRO A 106 -16.24 10.15 14.80
C PRO A 106 -16.39 11.66 15.04
N THR A 107 -16.46 12.06 16.31
CA THR A 107 -16.46 13.49 16.68
C THR A 107 -15.03 13.94 16.95
N GLN A 108 -14.62 15.05 16.35
CA GLN A 108 -13.31 15.64 16.61
C GLN A 108 -13.29 16.25 18.01
N GLU A 109 -12.29 15.92 18.83
CA GLU A 109 -12.09 16.61 20.11
C GLU A 109 -11.70 18.08 19.87
N PRO A 110 -12.15 19.02 20.72
CA PRO A 110 -11.74 20.41 20.63
C PRO A 110 -10.22 20.54 20.68
N ALA A 111 -9.64 21.16 19.65
CA ALA A 111 -8.20 21.45 19.65
C ALA A 111 -7.89 22.45 20.78
N ARG A 112 -6.94 22.09 21.66
CA ARG A 112 -6.35 23.04 22.61
C ARG A 112 -5.11 23.66 21.95
N PRO A 113 -5.06 24.97 21.70
CA PRO A 113 -3.84 25.59 21.19
C PRO A 113 -2.72 25.44 22.24
N ASN A 114 -1.63 24.78 21.85
CA ASN A 114 -0.37 24.79 22.59
C ASN A 114 0.33 26.11 22.27
N ASN A 115 0.08 27.15 23.06
CA ASN A 115 0.92 28.35 23.07
C ASN A 115 2.14 28.06 23.96
N GLY A 116 3.15 27.44 23.36
CA GLY A 116 4.52 27.42 23.88
C GLY A 116 5.29 28.63 23.38
#